data_AF-A0A094KHP0-F1
#
_entry.id   AF-A0A094KHP0-F1
#
_cell.length_a   1.000
_cell.length_b   1.000
_cell.length_c   1.000
_cell.angle_alpha   90.00
_cell.angle_beta   90.00
_cell.angle_gamma   90.00
#
_symmetry.space_group_name_H-M   'P 1'
#
loop_
_entity.id
_entity.type
_entity.pdbx_description
1 polymer ?
#
loop_
_entity_poly.entity_id
_entity_poly.type
_entity_poly.pdbx_seq_one_letter_code
_entity_poly.pdbx_strand_id
1 'polypeptide(L)'
;PFKRAVCLKVSTMTPKKPNSALRKFAKVRLSNNHEVLAYIPGEGHNLQEHHVVMIRGGRVKDLPGVKYHIIRGKLDASPVEKRK
;
A
#
# COMPACT_ATOMS: atom_id res chain seq x y z
N PRO A 1 9.51 -12.73 1.06
CA PRO A 1 8.22 -13.42 1.29
C PRO A 1 7.02 -12.47 1.13
N PHE A 2 5.93 -12.97 0.54
CA PHE A 2 4.74 -12.19 0.19
C PHE A 2 3.50 -12.76 0.88
N LYS A 3 2.51 -11.91 1.17
CA LYS A 3 1.21 -12.34 1.70
C LYS A 3 0.07 -11.71 0.92
N ARG A 4 -1.04 -12.45 0.82
CA ARG A 4 -2.30 -11.95 0.26
C ARG A 4 -3.08 -11.19 1.34
N ALA A 5 -3.76 -10.12 0.96
CA ALA A 5 -4.53 -9.28 1.86
C ALA A 5 -5.73 -8.66 1.14
N VAL A 6 -6.71 -8.19 1.91
CA VAL A 6 -7.88 -7.46 1.43
C VAL A 6 -7.78 -6.01 1.88
N CYS A 7 -8.05 -5.06 0.98
CA CYS A 7 -8.11 -3.64 1.29
C CYS A 7 -9.35 -3.32 2.13
N LEU A 8 -9.14 -2.75 3.32
CA LEU A 8 -10.23 -2.24 4.17
C LEU A 8 -10.53 -0.78 3.86
N LYS A 9 -9.47 0.03 3.71
CA LYS A 9 -9.58 1.46 3.44
C LYS A 9 -8.37 1.96 2.69
N VAL A 10 -8.59 2.87 1.76
CA VAL A 10 -7.53 3.52 0.99
C VAL A 10 -7.55 5.01 1.32
N SER A 11 -6.40 5.57 1.70
CA SER A 11 -6.30 6.96 2.14
C SER A 11 -4.90 7.54 1.95
N THR A 12 -4.78 8.85 2.14
CA THR A 12 -3.51 9.57 2.07
C THR A 12 -3.05 10.00 3.46
N MET A 13 -1.74 10.04 3.68
CA MET A 13 -1.13 10.50 4.93
C MET A 13 0.05 11.42 4.62
N THR A 14 0.24 12.43 5.46
CA THR A 14 1.41 13.29 5.44
C THR A 14 2.62 12.58 6.05
N PRO A 15 3.82 12.69 5.44
CA PRO A 15 5.04 12.11 5.99
C PRO A 15 5.51 12.89 7.24
N LYS A 16 6.48 12.31 7.95
CA LYS A 16 7.21 13.03 9.00
C LYS A 16 8.00 14.19 8.40
N LYS A 17 8.07 15.31 9.14
CA LYS A 17 9.08 16.37 8.91
C LYS A 17 10.47 15.72 8.81
N PRO A 18 11.37 16.14 7.92
CA PRO A 18 11.40 17.37 7.11
C PRO A 18 10.66 17.29 5.76
N ASN A 19 10.18 16.12 5.37
CA ASN A 19 9.61 15.90 4.05
C ASN A 19 8.18 16.42 3.97
N SER A 20 7.78 16.93 2.80
CA SER A 20 6.41 17.34 2.48
C SER A 20 5.93 16.57 1.25
N ALA A 21 4.77 15.91 1.37
CA ALA A 21 4.07 15.20 0.29
C ALA A 21 2.74 14.64 0.81
N LEU A 22 1.88 14.18 -0.10
CA LEU A 22 0.79 13.26 0.24
C LEU A 22 1.19 11.85 -0.17
N ARG A 23 1.36 10.95 0.80
CA ARG A 23 1.68 9.55 0.55
C ARG A 23 0.41 8.70 0.57
N LYS A 24 0.24 7.85 -0.44
CA LYS A 24 -0.92 6.96 -0.55
C LYS A 24 -0.66 5.67 0.21
N PHE A 25 -1.61 5.26 1.03
CA PHE A 25 -1.54 4.01 1.78
C PHE A 25 -2.89 3.30 1.78
N ALA A 26 -2.85 1.99 2.02
CA ALA A 26 -4.04 1.20 2.27
C ALA A 26 -3.93 0.52 3.64
N LYS A 27 -5.03 0.58 4.39
CA LYS A 27 -5.25 -0.33 5.51
C LYS A 27 -5.73 -1.65 4.94
N VAL A 28 -5.05 -2.72 5.27
CA VAL A 28 -5.25 -4.04 4.67
C VAL A 28 -5.36 -5.10 5.75
N ARG A 29 -6.27 -6.06 5.56
CA ARG A 29 -6.42 -7.23 6.40
C ARG A 29 -5.71 -8.41 5.75
N LEU A 30 -4.71 -8.95 6.44
CA LEU A 30 -4.00 -10.15 6.01
C LEU A 30 -4.88 -11.38 6.17
N SER A 31 -4.51 -12.48 5.50
CA SER A 31 -5.21 -13.77 5.62
C SER A 31 -5.20 -14.36 7.04
N ASN A 32 -4.32 -13.90 7.93
CA ASN A 32 -4.30 -14.26 9.34
C ASN A 32 -5.14 -13.30 10.21
N ASN A 33 -6.08 -12.55 9.63
CA ASN A 33 -6.94 -11.55 10.27
C ASN A 33 -6.24 -10.34 10.91
N HIS A 34 -4.92 -10.21 10.76
CA HIS A 34 -4.21 -9.05 11.28
C HIS A 34 -4.36 -7.85 10.33
N GLU A 35 -4.64 -6.69 10.91
CA GLU A 35 -4.72 -5.43 10.18
C GLU A 35 -3.36 -4.75 10.16
N VAL A 36 -2.92 -4.38 8.97
CA VAL A 36 -1.64 -3.69 8.77
C VAL A 36 -1.82 -2.48 7.85
N LEU A 37 -0.86 -1.57 7.91
CA LEU A 37 -0.77 -0.45 6.98
C LEU A 37 0.27 -0.78 5.90
N ALA A 38 -0.15 -0.67 4.64
CA ALA A 38 0.71 -0.93 3.50
C ALA A 38 0.77 0.30 2.57
N TYR A 39 1.98 0.62 2.12
CA TYR A 39 2.24 1.69 1.18
C TYR A 39 1.84 1.30 -0.24
N ILE A 40 1.23 2.23 -0.98
CA ILE A 40 0.93 2.06 -2.40
C ILE A 40 2.05 2.73 -3.20
N PRO A 41 2.93 1.97 -3.88
CA PRO A 41 4.04 2.55 -4.61
C PRO A 41 3.62 3.04 -6.01
N GLY A 42 4.38 4.03 -6.50
CA GLY A 42 4.21 4.60 -7.83
C GLY A 42 3.20 5.76 -7.86
N GLU A 43 2.90 6.18 -9.09
CA GLU A 43 1.96 7.24 -9.39
C GLU A 43 0.62 6.65 -9.80
N GLY A 44 -0.48 7.27 -9.35
CA GLY A 44 -1.82 6.75 -9.60
C GLY A 44 -2.08 5.36 -8.97
N HIS A 45 -3.35 5.08 -8.64
CA HIS A 45 -3.79 3.74 -8.28
C HIS A 45 -5.30 3.63 -8.45
N ASN A 46 -5.77 2.39 -8.68
CA ASN A 46 -7.17 2.05 -8.84
C ASN A 46 -7.65 1.11 -7.70
N LEU A 47 -7.04 1.19 -6.51
CA LEU A 47 -7.46 0.32 -5.41
C LEU A 47 -8.67 0.93 -4.72
N GLN A 48 -9.67 0.09 -4.49
CA GLN A 48 -10.87 0.42 -3.74
C GLN A 48 -10.96 -0.47 -2.49
N GLU A 49 -11.98 -0.27 -1.69
CA GLU A 49 -12.31 -1.17 -0.59
C GLU A 49 -12.63 -2.58 -1.13
N HIS A 50 -12.36 -3.62 -0.34
CA HIS A 50 -12.53 -5.03 -0.68
C HIS A 50 -11.65 -5.61 -1.80
N HIS A 51 -10.84 -4.79 -2.48
CA HIS A 51 -9.88 -5.31 -3.45
C HIS A 51 -8.84 -6.22 -2.80
N VAL A 52 -8.42 -7.26 -3.53
CA VAL A 52 -7.40 -8.20 -3.08
C VAL A 52 -6.04 -7.75 -3.60
N VAL A 53 -5.08 -7.63 -2.67
CA VAL A 53 -3.72 -7.14 -2.95
C VAL A 53 -2.67 -8.10 -2.42
N MET A 54 -1.49 -8.05 -3.04
CA MET A 54 -0.31 -8.79 -2.58
C MET A 54 0.67 -7.84 -1.92
N ILE A 55 1.15 -8.22 -0.74
CA ILE A 55 1.98 -7.36 0.12
C ILE A 55 3.36 -7.99 0.31
N ARG A 56 4.37 -7.14 0.36
CA ARG A 56 5.74 -7.48 0.77
C ARG A 56 6.18 -6.69 2.00
N GLY A 57 7.14 -7.25 2.72
CA GLY A 57 7.88 -6.51 3.75
C GLY A 57 8.63 -5.33 3.14
N GLY A 58 8.61 -4.19 3.81
CA GLY A 58 9.31 -2.98 3.41
C GLY A 58 8.86 -1.81 4.26
N ARG A 59 9.79 -1.15 4.95
CA ARG A 59 9.44 0.00 5.78
C ARG A 59 9.55 1.27 4.94
N VAL A 60 8.49 2.08 4.93
CA VAL A 60 8.58 3.46 4.44
C VAL A 60 9.16 4.31 5.57
N LYS A 61 10.36 4.87 5.37
CA LYS A 61 11.05 5.68 6.39
C LYS A 61 10.24 6.91 6.79
N ASP A 62 9.56 7.51 5.81
CA ASP A 62 8.82 8.76 5.94
C ASP A 62 7.51 8.62 6.74
N LEU A 63 6.87 7.44 6.74
CA LEU A 63 5.54 7.26 7.30
C LEU A 63 5.59 6.48 8.62
N PRO A 64 5.03 7.00 9.72
CA PRO A 64 4.89 6.22 10.94
C PRO A 64 3.93 5.04 10.71
N GLY A 65 4.26 3.86 11.24
CA GLY A 65 3.37 2.69 11.22
C GLY A 65 3.29 1.92 9.89
N VAL A 66 3.76 2.48 8.78
CA VAL A 66 3.74 1.80 7.46
C VAL A 66 4.98 0.92 7.28
N LYS A 67 4.81 -0.37 7.56
CA LYS A 67 5.89 -1.39 7.57
C LYS A 67 5.84 -2.35 6.36
N TYR A 68 4.89 -2.15 5.47
CA TYR A 68 4.66 -3.02 4.33
C TYR A 68 4.43 -2.22 3.03
N HIS A 69 4.66 -2.86 1.89
CA HIS A 69 4.37 -2.30 0.57
C HIS A 69 3.44 -3.22 -0.20
N ILE A 70 2.49 -2.64 -0.92
CA ILE A 70 1.71 -3.35 -1.93
C ILE A 70 2.57 -3.57 -3.17
N ILE A 71 2.47 -4.77 -3.74
CA ILE A 71 3.07 -5.11 -5.03
C ILE A 71 2.08 -4.72 -6.12
N ARG A 72 2.53 -3.88 -7.05
CA ARG A 72 1.78 -3.49 -8.25
C ARG A 72 2.02 -4.53 -9.35
N GLY A 73 1.04 -4.71 -10.24
CA GLY A 73 1.07 -5.73 -11.30
C GLY A 73 0.70 -7.14 -10.83
N LYS A 74 0.04 -7.28 -9.68
CA LYS A 74 -0.47 -8.57 -9.16
C LYS A 74 -1.85 -8.38 -8.54
N LEU A 75 -2.75 -9.35 -8.76
CA LEU A 75 -4.15 -9.30 -8.29
C LEU A 75 -4.82 -8.00 -8.79
N ASP A 76 -5.62 -7.34 -7.94
CA ASP A 76 -6.38 -6.14 -8.32
C ASP A 76 -5.52 -4.86 -8.30
N ALA A 77 -4.23 -4.97 -7.96
CA ALA A 77 -3.31 -3.86 -8.00
C ALA A 77 -2.72 -3.72 -9.42
N SER A 78 -3.38 -2.92 -10.26
CA SER A 78 -2.93 -2.62 -11.62
C SER A 78 -1.47 -2.11 -11.65
N PRO A 79 -0.70 -2.40 -12.72
CA PRO A 79 0.62 -1.81 -12.91
C PRO A 79 0.52 -0.28 -13.03
N VAL A 80 1.65 0.42 -12.86
CA VAL A 80 1.72 1.86 -13.11
C VAL A 80 1.79 2.06 -14.62
N GLU A 81 0.91 2.90 -15.16
CA GLU A 81 0.89 3.22 -16.58
C GLU A 81 2.18 3.96 -17.01
N LYS A 82 2.59 3.77 -18.26
CA LYS A 82 3.72 4.47 -18.89
C LYS A 82 5.07 4.34 -18.17
N ARG A 83 5.25 3.29 -17.37
CA ARG A 83 6.57 2.95 -16.83
C ARG A 83 7.44 2.37 -17.95
N LYS A 84 8.43 3.14 -18.42
CA LYS A 84 9.45 2.67 -19.36
C LYS A 84 10.48 1.79 -18.65
#